data_AF-A0A972FZV4-F1
#
_entry.id   AF-A0A972FZV4-F1
#
_cell.length_a   1.000
_cell.length_b   1.000
_cell.length_c   1.000
_cell.angle_alpha   90.00
_cell.angle_beta   90.00
_cell.angle_gamma   90.00
#
_symmetry.space_group_name_H-M   'P 1'
#
loop_
_entity.id
_entity.type
_entity.pdbx_description
1 polymer ?
#
loop_
_entity_poly.entity_id
_entity_poly.type
_entity_poly.pdbx_seq_one_letter_code
_entity_poly.pdbx_strand_id
1 'polypeptide(L)'
;MTEDQINTLLAQVEATDGLDVAVLGAVSAKIADRFPSTAALDFDGLSVTDGALHLVDTCLPGWTISLHGKALEPDGHWRCSLRESSSRDNDAFVGVGQGATVGQAMLVALLKLVKSGAGAQ
;
A
#
# COMPACT_ATOMS: atom_id res chain seq x y z
N MET A 1 -4.35 -8.92 13.17
CA MET A 1 -2.99 -8.32 13.19
C MET A 1 -2.84 -7.23 14.26
N THR A 2 -1.75 -7.24 15.05
CA THR A 2 -1.43 -6.25 16.10
C THR A 2 -0.65 -5.05 15.54
N GLU A 3 -0.60 -3.94 16.29
CA GLU A 3 0.17 -2.75 15.89
C GLU A 3 1.67 -3.04 15.69
N ASP A 4 2.27 -3.88 16.55
CA ASP A 4 3.68 -4.29 16.44
C ASP A 4 3.97 -5.10 15.17
N GLN A 5 3.02 -5.94 14.75
CA GLN A 5 3.12 -6.69 13.50
C GLN A 5 3.09 -5.75 12.30
N ILE A 6 2.25 -4.70 12.34
CA ILE A 6 2.19 -3.68 11.28
C ILE A 6 3.48 -2.85 11.23
N ASN A 7 4.00 -2.44 12.38
CA ASN A 7 5.27 -1.69 12.45
C ASN A 7 6.44 -2.52 11.90
N THR A 8 6.47 -3.81 12.22
CA THR A 8 7.48 -4.74 11.68
C THR A 8 7.38 -4.84 10.16
N LEU A 9 6.17 -4.97 9.63
CA LEU A 9 5.93 -5.06 8.19
C LEU A 9 6.26 -3.75 7.47
N LEU A 10 5.91 -2.60 8.05
CA LEU A 10 6.30 -1.29 7.55
C LEU A 10 7.81 -1.15 7.47
N ALA A 11 8.53 -1.50 8.53
CA ALA A 11 9.99 -1.44 8.56
C ALA A 11 10.62 -2.34 7.48
N GLN A 12 10.05 -3.52 7.25
CA GLN A 12 10.51 -4.42 6.18
C GLN A 12 10.31 -3.80 4.79
N VAL A 13 9.12 -3.27 4.50
CA VAL A 13 8.82 -2.63 3.21
C VAL A 13 9.67 -1.36 3.00
N GLU A 14 9.87 -0.56 4.03
CA GLU A 14 10.67 0.67 3.98
C GLU A 14 12.17 0.37 3.82
N ALA A 15 12.68 -0.73 4.39
CA ALA A 15 14.09 -1.12 4.31
C ALA A 15 14.46 -1.92 3.05
N THR A 16 13.48 -2.29 2.20
CA THR A 16 13.77 -3.06 0.99
C THR A 16 14.24 -2.14 -0.13
N ASP A 17 15.40 -2.41 -0.72
CA ASP A 17 15.99 -1.65 -1.84
C ASP A 17 15.24 -1.80 -3.17
N GLY A 18 14.19 -2.61 -3.20
CA GLY A 18 13.32 -2.84 -4.35
C GLY A 18 12.19 -3.78 -3.98
N LEU A 19 10.96 -3.35 -4.20
CA LEU A 19 9.79 -4.17 -3.93
C LEU A 19 9.73 -5.33 -4.95
N ASP A 20 9.38 -6.52 -4.50
CA ASP A 20 9.16 -7.69 -5.36
C ASP A 20 7.82 -8.38 -5.06
N VAL A 21 7.51 -9.41 -5.85
CA VAL A 21 6.28 -10.19 -5.75
C VAL A 21 6.21 -10.98 -4.43
N ALA A 22 7.34 -11.41 -3.88
CA ALA A 22 7.37 -12.13 -2.61
C ALA A 22 6.97 -11.22 -1.44
N VAL A 23 7.44 -9.96 -1.45
CA VAL A 23 7.02 -8.96 -0.46
C VAL A 23 5.53 -8.63 -0.60
N LEU A 24 5.02 -8.50 -1.83
CA LEU A 24 3.58 -8.31 -2.08
C LEU A 24 2.74 -9.45 -1.50
N GLY A 25 3.13 -10.71 -1.78
CA GLY A 25 2.47 -11.89 -1.21
C GLY A 25 2.51 -11.92 0.31
N ALA A 26 3.68 -11.60 0.91
CA ALA A 26 3.84 -11.56 2.36
C ALA A 26 2.96 -10.49 3.02
N VAL A 27 2.85 -9.30 2.40
CA VAL A 27 1.96 -8.23 2.90
C VAL A 27 0.51 -8.65 2.76
N SER A 28 0.12 -9.15 1.59
CA SER A 28 -1.24 -9.60 1.30
C SER A 28 -1.75 -10.63 2.32
N ALA A 29 -0.91 -11.64 2.62
CA ALA A 29 -1.22 -12.66 3.62
C ALA A 29 -1.34 -12.09 5.05
N LYS A 30 -0.49 -11.11 5.41
CA LYS A 30 -0.50 -10.51 6.77
C LYS A 30 -1.71 -9.61 7.02
N ILE A 31 -2.21 -8.95 5.98
CA ILE A 31 -3.38 -8.06 6.11
C ILE A 31 -4.72 -8.80 5.92
N ALA A 32 -4.69 -10.08 5.54
CA ALA A 32 -5.88 -10.90 5.26
C ALA A 32 -6.84 -11.02 6.46
N ASP A 33 -6.33 -10.97 7.70
CA ASP A 33 -7.18 -10.92 8.91
C ASP A 33 -8.18 -9.75 8.86
N ARG A 34 -7.78 -8.62 8.27
CA ARG A 34 -8.59 -7.39 8.18
C ARG A 34 -9.27 -7.26 6.82
N PHE A 35 -8.64 -7.75 5.76
CA PHE A 35 -9.14 -7.74 4.39
C PHE A 35 -9.13 -9.16 3.80
N PRO A 36 -10.13 -10.01 4.11
CA PRO A 36 -10.08 -11.43 3.75
C PRO A 36 -9.88 -11.70 2.25
N SER A 37 -10.36 -10.80 1.39
CA SER A 37 -10.20 -10.90 -0.06
C SER A 37 -8.74 -10.88 -0.52
N THR A 38 -7.81 -10.35 0.28
CA THR A 38 -6.39 -10.30 -0.09
C THR A 38 -5.74 -11.68 -0.09
N ALA A 39 -6.24 -12.63 0.71
CA ALA A 39 -5.71 -13.99 0.77
C ALA A 39 -5.82 -14.76 -0.56
N ALA A 40 -6.73 -14.35 -1.44
CA ALA A 40 -6.94 -14.96 -2.75
C ALA A 40 -6.17 -14.28 -3.89
N LEU A 41 -5.42 -13.21 -3.60
CA LEU A 41 -4.67 -12.49 -4.61
C LEU A 41 -3.49 -13.30 -5.10
N ASP A 42 -3.41 -13.43 -6.42
CA ASP A 42 -2.26 -13.96 -7.14
C ASP A 42 -1.53 -12.79 -7.81
N PHE A 43 -0.22 -12.74 -7.59
CA PHE A 43 0.65 -11.70 -8.13
C PHE A 43 1.55 -12.24 -9.25
N ASP A 44 1.42 -13.52 -9.62
CA ASP A 44 2.21 -14.09 -10.70
C ASP A 44 1.93 -13.38 -12.03
N GLY A 45 3.00 -13.11 -12.78
CA GLY A 45 2.94 -12.36 -14.03
C GLY A 45 2.60 -10.87 -13.93
N LEU A 46 2.35 -10.31 -12.74
CA LEU A 46 2.13 -8.87 -12.55
C LEU A 46 3.44 -8.11 -12.37
N SER A 47 3.48 -6.87 -12.88
CA SER A 47 4.50 -5.93 -12.42
C SER A 47 4.28 -5.61 -10.94
N VAL A 48 5.35 -5.27 -10.23
CA VAL A 48 5.27 -4.94 -8.80
C VAL A 48 4.36 -3.74 -8.54
N THR A 49 4.37 -2.76 -9.44
CA THR A 49 3.48 -1.60 -9.36
C THR A 49 2.02 -2.01 -9.54
N ASP A 50 1.71 -2.88 -10.51
CA ASP A 50 0.34 -3.37 -10.74
C ASP A 50 -0.14 -4.26 -9.58
N GLY A 51 0.73 -5.10 -9.02
CA GLY A 51 0.42 -5.89 -7.83
C GLY A 51 0.11 -5.03 -6.62
N ALA A 52 0.89 -3.97 -6.39
CA ALA A 52 0.62 -3.00 -5.33
C ALA A 52 -0.69 -2.24 -5.56
N LEU A 53 -1.00 -1.85 -6.80
CA LEU A 53 -2.28 -1.24 -7.16
C LEU A 53 -3.45 -2.19 -6.92
N HIS A 54 -3.34 -3.44 -7.35
CA HIS A 54 -4.39 -4.44 -7.18
C HIS A 54 -4.67 -4.73 -5.70
N LEU A 55 -3.62 -4.75 -4.87
CA LEU A 55 -3.76 -4.88 -3.42
C LEU A 55 -4.50 -3.67 -2.82
N VAL A 56 -4.16 -2.45 -3.24
CA VAL A 56 -4.87 -1.24 -2.80
C VAL A 56 -6.33 -1.28 -3.20
N ASP A 57 -6.65 -1.61 -4.46
CA ASP A 57 -8.03 -1.72 -4.95
C ASP A 57 -8.84 -2.78 -4.18
N THR A 58 -8.20 -3.92 -3.87
CA THR A 58 -8.83 -4.99 -3.09
C THR A 58 -9.16 -4.55 -1.67
N CYS A 59 -8.29 -3.76 -1.04
CA CYS A 59 -8.51 -3.27 0.31
C CYS A 59 -9.45 -2.05 0.36
N LEU A 60 -9.36 -1.17 -0.63
CA LEU A 60 -9.94 0.18 -0.63
C LEU A 60 -10.63 0.46 -1.98
N PRO A 61 -11.67 -0.30 -2.34
CA PRO A 61 -12.29 -0.20 -3.65
C PRO A 61 -12.86 1.20 -3.87
N GLY A 62 -12.52 1.82 -5.01
CA GLY A 62 -12.98 3.16 -5.39
C GLY A 62 -12.27 4.32 -4.68
N TRP A 63 -11.27 4.07 -3.83
CA TRP A 63 -10.49 5.14 -3.20
C TRP A 63 -9.60 5.86 -4.21
N THR A 64 -9.39 7.16 -3.97
CA THR A 64 -8.51 7.99 -4.78
C THR A 64 -7.05 7.77 -4.41
N ILE A 65 -6.21 7.52 -5.42
CA ILE A 65 -4.75 7.40 -5.29
C ILE A 65 -4.12 8.66 -5.90
N SER A 66 -3.34 9.39 -5.11
CA SER A 66 -2.50 10.48 -5.61
C SER A 66 -1.03 10.12 -5.49
N LEU A 67 -0.28 10.25 -6.58
CA LEU A 67 1.15 9.98 -6.65
C LEU A 67 1.90 11.26 -7.00
N HIS A 68 2.99 11.52 -6.28
CA HIS A 68 3.92 12.62 -6.55
C HIS A 68 5.36 12.13 -6.41
N GLY A 69 6.19 12.38 -7.41
CA GLY A 69 7.58 11.94 -7.41
C GLY A 69 8.27 12.33 -8.71
N LYS A 70 9.51 11.86 -8.87
CA LYS A 70 10.29 11.99 -10.10
C LYS A 70 10.24 10.65 -10.84
N ALA A 71 10.07 10.70 -12.15
CA ALA A 71 10.22 9.53 -13.03
C ALA A 71 11.72 9.19 -13.18
N LEU A 72 12.33 8.78 -12.08
CA LEU A 72 13.74 8.42 -11.95
C LEU A 72 13.80 7.04 -11.31
N GLU A 73 14.62 6.17 -11.88
CA GLU A 73 14.87 4.82 -11.34
C GLU A 73 16.31 4.70 -10.83
N PRO A 74 16.54 3.93 -9.75
CA PRO A 74 15.53 3.24 -8.95
C PRO A 74 14.82 4.14 -7.92
N ASP A 75 15.29 5.39 -7.73
CA ASP A 75 14.82 6.28 -6.67
C ASP A 75 14.15 7.55 -7.21
N GLY A 76 12.83 7.49 -7.31
CA GLY A 76 11.99 8.61 -7.70
C GLY A 76 11.51 9.46 -6.52
N HIS A 77 11.84 9.08 -5.27
CA HIS A 77 11.31 9.67 -4.04
C HIS A 77 9.79 9.88 -4.09
N TRP A 78 9.07 8.80 -4.35
CA TRP A 78 7.62 8.81 -4.52
C TRP A 78 6.91 9.01 -3.19
N ARG A 79 5.87 9.83 -3.22
CA ARG A 79 4.87 9.98 -2.18
C ARG A 79 3.53 9.51 -2.73
N CYS A 80 2.87 8.63 -1.98
CA CYS A 80 1.50 8.20 -2.24
C CYS A 80 0.56 8.72 -1.16
N SER A 81 -0.63 9.15 -1.55
CA SER A 81 -1.75 9.33 -0.62
C SER A 81 -2.99 8.59 -1.09
N LEU A 82 -3.65 7.90 -0.15
CA LEU A 82 -4.90 7.17 -0.34
C LEU A 82 -6.02 7.92 0.38
N ARG A 83 -7.12 8.21 -0.31
CA ARG A 83 -8.27 8.97 0.22
C ARG A 83 -9.57 8.31 -0.19
N GLU A 84 -10.57 8.30 0.70
CA GLU A 84 -11.90 7.76 0.39
C GLU A 84 -12.61 8.58 -0.70
N SER A 85 -12.38 9.90 -0.73
CA SER A 85 -12.91 10.78 -1.77
C SER A 85 -11.80 11.58 -2.46
N SER A 86 -12.11 12.15 -3.62
CA SER A 86 -11.23 13.11 -4.32
C SER A 86 -11.46 14.56 -3.87
N SER A 87 -12.42 14.81 -2.98
CA SER A 87 -12.78 16.15 -2.49
C SER A 87 -11.80 16.61 -1.43
N ARG A 88 -11.17 17.77 -1.64
CA ARG A 88 -10.24 18.36 -0.66
C ARG A 88 -10.89 18.74 0.66
N ASP A 89 -12.20 18.96 0.66
CA ASP A 89 -12.92 19.54 1.79
C ASP A 89 -13.51 18.48 2.74
N ASN A 90 -13.45 17.19 2.38
CA ASN A 90 -14.08 16.15 3.19
C ASN A 90 -13.40 14.79 2.98
N ASP A 91 -12.29 14.56 3.67
CA ASP A 91 -11.68 13.23 3.74
C ASP A 91 -11.54 12.81 5.20
N ALA A 92 -12.38 11.88 5.64
CA ALA A 92 -12.33 11.34 7.00
C ALA A 92 -11.02 10.55 7.25
N PHE A 93 -10.38 10.01 6.20
CA PHE A 93 -9.19 9.17 6.33
C PHE A 93 -8.21 9.36 5.17
N VAL A 94 -6.93 9.50 5.52
CA VAL A 94 -5.84 9.67 4.55
C VAL A 94 -4.67 8.75 4.93
N GLY A 95 -4.37 7.76 4.09
CA GLY A 95 -3.13 7.00 4.17
C GLY A 95 -2.02 7.78 3.45
N VAL A 96 -0.83 7.93 4.03
CA VAL A 96 0.30 8.60 3.38
C VAL A 96 1.55 7.75 3.48
N GLY A 97 2.13 7.42 2.33
CA GLY A 97 3.33 6.61 2.20
C GLY A 97 4.41 7.29 1.37
N GLN A 98 5.65 6.89 1.59
CA GLN A 98 6.82 7.32 0.83
C GLN A 98 7.64 6.08 0.45
N GLY A 99 8.37 6.14 -0.66
CA GLY A 99 9.24 5.06 -1.11
C GLY A 99 10.10 5.47 -2.30
N ALA A 100 11.14 4.69 -2.59
CA ALA A 100 11.99 4.90 -3.76
C ALA A 100 11.23 4.64 -5.07
N THR A 101 10.26 3.72 -5.05
CA THR A 101 9.39 3.37 -6.19
C THR A 101 7.91 3.66 -5.92
N VAL A 102 7.12 3.73 -7.00
CA VAL A 102 5.65 3.90 -6.91
C VAL A 102 5.01 2.77 -6.09
N GLY A 103 5.34 1.52 -6.40
CA GLY A 103 4.83 0.34 -5.69
C GLY A 103 5.10 0.39 -4.19
N GLN A 104 6.34 0.75 -3.81
CA GLN A 104 6.71 0.88 -2.40
C GLN A 104 5.92 2.00 -1.70
N ALA A 105 5.81 3.17 -2.32
CA ALA A 105 5.06 4.29 -1.74
C ALA A 105 3.57 3.94 -1.53
N MET A 106 2.94 3.22 -2.47
CA MET A 106 1.55 2.74 -2.34
C MET A 106 1.38 1.77 -1.18
N LEU A 107 2.28 0.78 -1.07
CA LEU A 107 2.26 -0.21 0.01
C LEU A 107 2.44 0.41 1.39
N VAL A 108 3.40 1.34 1.53
CA VAL A 108 3.61 2.07 2.79
C VAL A 108 2.37 2.90 3.15
N ALA A 109 1.71 3.53 2.16
CA ALA A 109 0.48 4.28 2.39
C ALA A 109 -0.66 3.38 2.89
N LEU A 110 -0.84 2.21 2.25
CA LEU A 110 -1.83 1.21 2.65
C LEU A 110 -1.57 0.73 4.08
N LEU A 111 -0.35 0.29 4.39
CA LEU A 111 -0.01 -0.23 5.72
C LEU A 111 -0.19 0.82 6.84
N LYS A 112 0.15 2.09 6.57
CA LYS A 112 -0.12 3.20 7.50
C LYS A 112 -1.61 3.44 7.71
N LEU A 113 -2.43 3.27 6.67
CA LEU A 113 -3.89 3.33 6.80
C LEU A 113 -4.42 2.15 7.63
N VAL A 114 -3.98 0.92 7.34
CA VAL A 114 -4.36 -0.27 8.12
C VAL A 114 -3.99 -0.10 9.60
N LYS A 115 -2.82 0.47 9.90
CA LYS A 115 -2.39 0.82 11.26
C LYS A 115 -3.38 1.75 11.97
N SER A 116 -3.91 2.74 11.26
CA SER A 116 -4.86 3.69 11.83
C SER A 116 -6.26 3.12 12.12
N GLY A 117 -6.52 1.88 11.68
CA GLY A 117 -7.83 1.23 11.80
C GLY A 117 -8.86 1.66 10.75
N ALA A 118 -8.50 2.61 9.89
CA ALA A 118 -9.35 3.10 8.82
C ALA A 118 -9.47 2.12 7.64
N GLY A 119 -10.57 2.26 6.88
CA GLY A 119 -10.67 1.68 5.54
C GLY A 119 -11.06 0.22 5.45
N ALA A 120 -11.47 -0.45 6.52
CA ALA A 120 -11.99 -1.80 6.38
C ALA A 120 -13.48 -1.89 6.68
N GLN A 121 -14.19 -2.19 5.60
CA GLN A 121 -15.63 -2.39 5.50
C GLN A 121 -16.00 -3.80 5.95
#